data_AF-A0A165DG02-F1
#
_entry.id   AF-A0A165DG02-F1
#
_cell.length_a   1.000
_cell.length_b   1.000
_cell.length_c   1.000
_cell.angle_alpha   90.00
_cell.angle_beta   90.00
_cell.angle_gamma   90.00
#
_symmetry.space_group_name_H-M   'P 1'
#
loop_
_entity.id
_entity.type
_entity.pdbx_description
1 polymer ?
#
loop_
_entity_poly.entity_id
_entity_poly.type
_entity_poly.pdbx_seq_one_letter_code
_entity_poly.pdbx_strand_id
1 'polypeptide(L)'
;MNGTFTRYFLSPVQYLAHHFFCRNVEKERRSALQRWRTRQDSVPAARVRAREAPPLLPKTETLLGSHLEVSSTVALNRLVDALTQDLQDWNIPRKTREIFEYCTTRLIAQEERDKLTPQLSNLLTRKLDLLTTIEEVARNGVGEAWRRSPMRRNIDSDEYLDEYLDLGNLADKVANLASALNELLLLWNAGAGYIKSGYDDGTLLWQSL
;
A
#
# COMPACT_ATOMS: atom_id res chain seq x y z
N MET A 1 -57.03 -48.47 15.40
CA MET A 1 -57.18 -47.00 15.26
C MET A 1 -56.86 -46.66 13.80
N ASN A 2 -57.89 -46.55 12.94
CA ASN A 2 -57.72 -46.26 11.52
C ASN A 2 -58.10 -44.79 11.27
N GLY A 3 -57.10 -43.94 11.05
CA GLY A 3 -57.29 -42.54 10.68
C GLY A 3 -57.61 -42.42 9.20
N THR A 4 -58.81 -41.95 8.87
CA THR A 4 -59.25 -41.59 7.54
C THR A 4 -58.54 -40.32 7.08
N PHE A 5 -57.67 -40.43 6.07
CA PHE A 5 -57.08 -39.30 5.37
C PHE A 5 -58.10 -38.69 4.40
N THR A 6 -58.70 -37.57 4.77
CA THR A 6 -59.57 -36.79 3.89
C THR A 6 -58.73 -36.12 2.80
N ARG A 7 -58.72 -36.68 1.58
CA ARG A 7 -58.15 -35.99 0.41
C ARG A 7 -59.10 -34.86 0.03
N TYR A 8 -58.71 -33.62 0.32
CA TYR A 8 -59.38 -32.44 -0.20
C TYR A 8 -59.15 -32.35 -1.71
N PHE A 9 -60.14 -32.77 -2.50
CA PHE A 9 -60.17 -32.47 -3.92
C PHE A 9 -60.51 -30.99 -4.07
N LEU A 10 -59.58 -30.20 -4.61
CA LEU A 10 -59.85 -28.82 -5.01
C LEU A 10 -61.00 -28.83 -6.02
N SER A 11 -61.98 -27.94 -5.85
CA SER A 11 -63.04 -27.81 -6.85
C SER A 11 -62.42 -27.43 -8.21
N PRO A 12 -63.03 -27.78 -9.35
CA PRO A 12 -62.48 -27.46 -10.68
C PRO A 12 -62.11 -25.97 -10.85
N VAL A 13 -62.86 -25.08 -10.19
CA VAL A 13 -62.61 -23.63 -10.18
C VAL A 13 -61.37 -23.27 -9.34
N GLN A 14 -61.20 -23.90 -8.18
CA GLN A 14 -60.02 -23.72 -7.33
C GLN A 14 -58.75 -24.30 -7.97
N TYR A 15 -58.89 -25.44 -8.66
CA TYR A 15 -57.79 -26.04 -9.42
C TYR A 15 -57.34 -25.16 -10.57
N LEU A 16 -58.28 -24.58 -11.34
CA LEU A 16 -57.97 -23.63 -12.41
C LEU A 16 -57.30 -22.37 -11.85
N ALA A 17 -57.82 -21.79 -10.77
CA ALA A 17 -57.22 -20.61 -10.13
C ALA A 17 -55.78 -20.88 -9.65
N HIS A 18 -55.54 -22.04 -9.03
CA HIS A 18 -54.21 -22.45 -8.60
C HIS A 18 -53.26 -22.68 -9.79
N HIS A 19 -53.74 -23.34 -10.84
CA HIS A 19 -52.96 -23.59 -12.05
C HIS A 19 -52.58 -22.28 -12.76
N PHE A 20 -53.50 -21.30 -12.85
CA PHE A 20 -53.20 -19.97 -13.38
C PHE A 20 -52.20 -19.20 -12.51
N PHE A 21 -52.34 -19.29 -11.19
CA PHE A 21 -51.40 -18.66 -10.25
C PHE A 21 -49.98 -19.23 -10.40
N CYS A 22 -49.83 -20.56 -10.40
CA CYS A 22 -48.53 -21.22 -10.59
C CYS A 22 -47.89 -20.85 -11.93
N ARG A 23 -48.68 -20.80 -13.01
CA ARG A 23 -48.20 -20.42 -14.33
C ARG A 23 -47.74 -18.95 -14.40
N ASN A 24 -48.42 -18.05 -13.70
CA ASN A 24 -48.01 -16.65 -13.61
C ASN A 24 -46.74 -16.46 -12.79
N VAL A 25 -46.63 -17.17 -11.66
CA VAL A 25 -45.39 -17.17 -10.83
C VAL A 25 -44.19 -17.65 -11.63
N GLU A 26 -44.36 -18.70 -12.43
CA GLU A 26 -43.27 -19.24 -13.25
C GLU A 26 -42.87 -18.29 -14.40
N LYS A 27 -43.83 -17.51 -14.93
CA LYS A 27 -43.58 -16.47 -15.93
C LYS A 27 -42.81 -15.29 -15.33
N GLU A 28 -43.19 -14.85 -14.12
CA GLU A 28 -42.47 -13.81 -13.37
C GLU A 28 -41.05 -14.26 -13.02
N ARG A 29 -40.89 -15.50 -12.55
CA ARG A 29 -39.57 -16.09 -12.23
C ARG A 29 -38.65 -16.11 -13.44
N ARG A 30 -39.14 -16.53 -14.61
CA ARG A 30 -38.37 -16.50 -15.87
C ARG A 30 -38.01 -15.08 -16.31
N SER A 31 -38.94 -14.14 -16.18
CA SER A 31 -38.72 -12.73 -16.55
C SER A 31 -37.73 -12.03 -15.61
N ALA A 32 -37.75 -12.37 -14.33
CA ALA A 32 -36.75 -11.92 -13.36
C ALA A 32 -35.35 -12.49 -13.65
N LEU A 33 -35.28 -13.80 -13.96
CA LEU A 33 -34.02 -14.46 -14.32
C LEU A 33 -33.41 -13.87 -15.60
N GLN A 34 -34.25 -13.57 -16.60
CA GLN A 34 -33.80 -12.95 -17.85
C GLN A 34 -33.30 -11.53 -17.61
N ARG A 35 -34.01 -10.70 -16.83
CA ARG A 35 -33.54 -9.36 -16.43
C ARG A 35 -32.22 -9.42 -15.65
N TRP A 36 -32.03 -10.43 -14.79
CA TRP A 36 -30.77 -10.62 -14.06
C TRP A 36 -29.61 -11.02 -14.98
N ARG A 37 -29.82 -11.96 -15.91
CA ARG A 37 -28.82 -12.35 -16.91
C ARG A 37 -28.46 -11.19 -17.84
N THR A 38 -29.45 -10.46 -18.34
CA THR A 38 -29.19 -9.27 -19.16
C THR A 38 -28.38 -8.23 -18.40
N ARG A 39 -28.59 -8.04 -17.08
CA ARG A 39 -27.74 -7.16 -16.26
C ARG A 39 -26.30 -7.68 -16.07
N GLN A 40 -26.10 -9.00 -16.05
CA GLN A 40 -24.75 -9.57 -16.02
C GLN A 40 -24.04 -9.40 -17.38
N ASP A 41 -24.75 -9.64 -18.47
CA ASP A 41 -24.20 -9.56 -19.83
C ASP A 41 -24.07 -8.11 -20.34
N SER A 42 -24.84 -7.17 -19.78
CA SER A 42 -24.82 -5.76 -20.14
C SER A 42 -24.03 -4.90 -19.15
N VAL A 43 -23.19 -5.48 -18.27
CA VAL A 43 -22.09 -4.70 -17.69
C VAL A 43 -21.23 -4.34 -18.88
N PRO A 44 -21.25 -3.08 -19.38
CA PRO A 44 -20.29 -2.70 -20.39
C PRO A 44 -18.94 -3.03 -19.78
N ALA A 45 -18.01 -3.57 -20.56
CA ALA A 45 -16.60 -3.44 -20.25
C ALA A 45 -16.31 -1.93 -20.21
N ALA A 46 -16.72 -1.27 -19.12
CA ALA A 46 -16.20 -0.01 -18.69
C ALA A 46 -14.73 -0.30 -18.70
N ARG A 47 -14.03 0.33 -19.65
CA ARG A 47 -12.59 0.45 -19.60
C ARG A 47 -12.34 0.98 -18.20
N VAL A 48 -12.04 0.06 -17.28
CA VAL A 48 -11.46 0.38 -16.00
C VAL A 48 -10.16 0.99 -16.45
N ARG A 49 -10.15 2.32 -16.64
CA ARG A 49 -8.90 3.07 -16.68
C ARG A 49 -8.22 2.59 -15.43
N ALA A 50 -7.14 1.82 -15.62
CA ALA A 50 -6.34 1.34 -14.51
C ALA A 50 -6.10 2.58 -13.67
N ARG A 51 -6.65 2.57 -12.45
CA ARG A 51 -6.52 3.71 -11.56
C ARG A 51 -5.01 3.76 -11.32
N GLU A 52 -4.34 4.72 -11.95
CA GLU A 52 -2.90 4.86 -11.85
C GLU A 52 -2.56 4.80 -10.37
N ALA A 53 -1.60 3.94 -10.03
CA ALA A 53 -1.18 3.82 -8.64
C ALA A 53 -0.81 5.22 -8.16
N PRO A 54 -1.23 5.61 -6.94
CA PRO A 54 -0.85 6.92 -6.43
C PRO A 54 0.68 7.04 -6.49
N PRO A 55 1.20 8.21 -6.89
CA PRO A 55 2.64 8.45 -6.99
C PRO A 55 3.31 8.15 -5.65
N LEU A 56 4.52 7.58 -5.70
CA LEU A 56 5.25 7.21 -4.49
C LEU A 56 5.73 8.46 -3.74
N LEU A 57 6.20 9.47 -4.48
CA LEU A 57 6.79 10.71 -3.95
C LEU A 57 6.07 11.94 -4.53
N PRO A 58 4.81 12.22 -4.14
CA PRO A 58 4.01 13.28 -4.76
C PRO A 58 4.66 14.67 -4.71
N LYS A 59 5.37 15.01 -3.62
CA LYS A 59 6.02 16.32 -3.50
C LYS A 59 7.26 16.39 -4.39
N THR A 60 8.06 15.34 -4.37
CA THR A 60 9.29 15.25 -5.17
C THR A 60 8.99 15.18 -6.66
N GLU A 61 7.96 14.45 -7.09
CA GLU A 61 7.52 14.40 -8.49
C GLU A 61 7.02 15.77 -8.99
N THR A 62 6.45 16.60 -8.11
CA THR A 62 6.06 17.96 -8.48
C THR A 62 7.28 18.84 -8.79
N LEU A 63 8.43 18.54 -8.17
CA LEU A 63 9.67 19.28 -8.35
C LEU A 63 10.53 18.74 -9.50
N LEU A 64 10.70 17.42 -9.59
CA LEU A 64 11.61 16.74 -10.53
C LEU A 64 10.90 16.17 -11.77
N GLY A 65 9.57 16.08 -11.75
CA GLY A 65 8.80 15.31 -12.72
C GLY A 65 8.81 13.80 -12.43
N SER A 66 8.16 13.03 -13.31
CA SER A 66 7.95 11.58 -13.12
C SER A 66 9.22 10.73 -13.17
N HIS A 67 10.32 11.27 -13.70
CA HIS A 67 11.60 10.56 -13.82
C HIS A 67 12.49 10.70 -12.57
N LEU A 68 12.15 11.63 -11.65
CA LEU A 68 12.89 11.87 -10.41
C LEU A 68 14.39 12.17 -10.60
N GLU A 69 14.77 12.68 -11.79
CA GLU A 69 16.16 13.01 -12.09
C GLU A 69 16.53 14.37 -11.49
N VAL A 70 17.57 14.37 -10.66
CA VAL A 70 18.10 15.61 -10.07
C VAL A 70 19.01 16.31 -11.09
N SER A 71 18.56 17.44 -11.61
CA SER A 71 19.30 18.25 -12.58
C SER A 71 19.94 19.49 -11.93
N SER A 72 20.84 20.16 -12.65
CA SER A 72 21.55 21.35 -12.16
C SER A 72 20.67 22.59 -11.98
N THR A 73 19.44 22.58 -12.51
CA THR A 73 18.52 23.72 -12.41
C THR A 73 17.60 23.66 -11.20
N VAL A 74 17.53 22.51 -10.51
CA VAL A 74 16.70 22.32 -9.32
C VAL A 74 17.38 22.95 -8.12
N ALA A 75 16.67 23.75 -7.34
CA ALA A 75 17.16 24.25 -6.05
C ALA A 75 17.20 23.10 -5.03
N LEU A 76 18.37 22.79 -4.46
CA LEU A 76 18.56 21.58 -3.66
C LEU A 76 17.89 21.70 -2.29
N ASN A 77 17.86 22.88 -1.69
CA ASN A 77 17.02 23.15 -0.52
C ASN A 77 15.54 22.75 -0.72
N ARG A 78 14.95 23.06 -1.88
CA ARG A 78 13.56 22.65 -2.21
C ARG A 78 13.44 21.14 -2.39
N LEU A 79 14.50 20.48 -2.84
CA LEU A 79 14.54 19.03 -2.92
C LEU A 79 14.55 18.40 -1.52
N VAL A 80 15.35 18.94 -0.59
CA VAL A 80 15.35 18.53 0.83
C VAL A 80 13.95 18.68 1.43
N ASP A 81 13.31 19.82 1.22
CA ASP A 81 11.95 20.08 1.71
C ASP A 81 10.93 19.09 1.14
N ALA A 82 10.98 18.83 -0.17
CA ALA A 82 10.07 17.90 -0.85
C ALA A 82 10.23 16.46 -0.34
N LEU A 83 11.46 15.96 -0.27
CA LEU A 83 11.76 14.62 0.25
C LEU A 83 11.39 14.48 1.72
N THR A 84 11.62 15.52 2.52
CA THR A 84 11.24 15.54 3.94
C THR A 84 9.73 15.50 4.11
N GLN A 85 8.98 16.22 3.28
CA GLN A 85 7.51 16.17 3.28
C GLN A 85 7.00 14.80 2.85
N ASP A 86 7.55 14.20 1.78
CA ASP A 86 7.17 12.85 1.35
C ASP A 86 7.46 11.80 2.46
N LEU A 87 8.56 11.95 3.20
CA LEU A 87 8.88 11.11 4.36
C LEU A 87 7.95 11.36 5.57
N GLN A 88 7.48 12.60 5.77
CA GLN A 88 6.52 12.92 6.82
C GLN A 88 5.13 12.36 6.47
N ASP A 89 4.70 12.48 5.21
CA ASP A 89 3.46 11.91 4.71
C ASP A 89 3.46 10.38 4.80
N TRP A 90 4.62 9.74 4.69
CA TRP A 90 4.80 8.31 5.00
C TRP A 90 4.51 7.95 6.47
N ASN A 91 4.76 8.89 7.39
CA ASN A 91 4.57 8.70 8.83
C ASN A 91 3.12 8.92 9.27
N ILE A 92 2.40 9.89 8.67
CA ILE A 92 1.06 10.28 9.13
C ILE A 92 0.08 9.09 9.04
N PRO A 93 -0.65 8.74 10.12
CA PRO A 93 -0.86 9.52 11.35
C PRO A 93 0.01 9.14 12.56
N ARG A 94 1.03 8.28 12.40
CA ARG A 94 1.80 7.67 13.49
C ARG A 94 3.23 8.16 13.56
N LYS A 95 3.85 8.03 14.73
CA LYS A 95 5.31 8.22 14.84
C LYS A 95 6.02 7.06 14.15
N THR A 96 7.22 7.29 13.62
CA THR A 96 8.05 6.26 12.98
C THR A 96 8.15 4.98 13.80
N ARG A 97 8.42 5.10 15.10
CA ARG A 97 8.47 3.97 16.04
C ARG A 97 7.16 3.18 16.09
N GLU A 98 6.01 3.85 16.12
CA GLU A 98 4.69 3.22 16.16
C GLU A 98 4.36 2.47 14.85
N ILE A 99 4.95 2.88 13.73
CA ILE A 99 4.81 2.19 12.44
C ILE A 99 5.59 0.87 12.48
N PHE A 100 6.84 0.90 12.94
CA PHE A 100 7.64 -0.31 13.10
C PHE A 100 7.04 -1.28 14.11
N GLU A 101 6.60 -0.76 15.26
CA GLU A 101 5.86 -1.50 16.28
C GLU A 101 4.63 -2.20 15.66
N TYR A 102 3.83 -1.46 14.88
CA TYR A 102 2.68 -2.00 14.17
C TYR A 102 3.05 -3.07 13.14
N CYS A 103 4.10 -2.86 12.36
CA CYS A 103 4.55 -3.83 11.36
C CYS A 103 5.06 -5.11 12.04
N THR A 104 5.87 -4.98 13.08
CA THR A 104 6.46 -6.09 13.84
C THR A 104 5.39 -6.94 14.50
N THR A 105 4.49 -6.33 15.26
CA THR A 105 3.38 -7.04 15.92
C THR A 105 2.45 -7.74 14.93
N ARG A 106 2.19 -7.12 13.76
CA ARG A 106 1.41 -7.75 12.69
C ARG A 106 2.12 -8.93 12.05
N LEU A 107 3.43 -8.86 11.86
CA LEU A 107 4.23 -9.97 11.36
C LEU A 107 4.22 -11.12 12.37
N ILE A 108 4.52 -10.86 13.65
CA ILE A 108 4.47 -11.88 14.71
C ILE A 108 3.10 -12.61 14.72
N ALA A 109 1.99 -11.85 14.64
CA ALA A 109 0.65 -12.44 14.63
C ALA A 109 0.33 -13.28 13.37
N GLN A 110 1.04 -13.05 12.26
CA GLN A 110 0.89 -13.85 11.03
C GLN A 110 1.86 -15.03 10.99
N GLU A 111 2.95 -14.96 11.76
CA GLU A 111 3.96 -16.03 11.87
C GLU A 111 3.31 -17.28 12.45
N GLU A 112 2.43 -17.13 13.45
CA GLU A 112 1.60 -18.18 14.01
C GLU A 112 0.69 -18.88 12.97
N ARG A 113 0.45 -18.23 11.83
CA ARG A 113 -0.44 -18.71 10.76
C ARG A 113 0.30 -19.17 9.52
N ASP A 114 1.64 -19.08 9.52
CA ASP A 114 2.54 -19.43 8.42
C ASP A 114 2.12 -18.82 7.06
N LYS A 115 1.51 -17.64 7.09
CA LYS A 115 1.00 -16.98 5.89
C LYS A 115 0.94 -15.47 6.01
N LEU A 116 1.74 -14.80 5.19
CA LEU A 116 1.70 -13.35 5.04
C LEU A 116 0.46 -12.94 4.25
N THR A 117 -0.36 -12.05 4.79
CA THR A 117 -1.50 -11.52 4.04
C THR A 117 -1.01 -10.63 2.92
N PRO A 118 -1.62 -10.68 1.72
CA PRO A 118 -1.25 -9.80 0.61
C PRO A 118 -1.31 -8.32 0.98
N GLN A 119 -2.21 -7.95 1.89
CA GLN A 119 -2.32 -6.58 2.41
C GLN A 119 -1.08 -6.15 3.20
N LEU A 120 -0.57 -7.00 4.10
CA LEU A 120 0.62 -6.69 4.89
C LEU A 120 1.88 -6.71 4.01
N SER A 121 1.99 -7.71 3.13
CA SER A 121 3.07 -7.76 2.13
C SER A 121 3.12 -6.48 1.30
N ASN A 122 1.99 -6.08 0.70
CA ASN A 122 1.93 -4.87 -0.11
C ASN A 122 2.24 -3.61 0.70
N LEU A 123 1.83 -3.56 1.97
CA LEU A 123 2.14 -2.44 2.86
C LEU A 123 3.65 -2.34 3.11
N LEU A 124 4.31 -3.44 3.45
CA LEU A 124 5.75 -3.46 3.73
C LEU A 124 6.56 -3.15 2.47
N THR A 125 6.24 -3.80 1.35
CA THR A 125 6.90 -3.55 0.06
C THR A 125 6.74 -2.09 -0.37
N ARG A 126 5.53 -1.52 -0.35
CA ARG A 126 5.34 -0.11 -0.71
C ARG A 126 6.09 0.85 0.20
N LYS A 127 6.19 0.54 1.50
CA LYS A 127 6.97 1.36 2.44
C LYS A 127 8.46 1.26 2.15
N LEU A 128 8.96 0.08 1.81
CA LEU A 128 10.35 -0.13 1.42
C LEU A 128 10.67 0.59 0.09
N ASP A 129 9.79 0.48 -0.91
CA ASP A 129 9.93 1.15 -2.20
C ASP A 129 10.00 2.67 -2.03
N LEU A 130 9.14 3.24 -1.18
CA LEU A 130 9.17 4.67 -0.88
C LEU A 130 10.50 5.08 -0.24
N LEU A 131 10.96 4.37 0.79
CA LEU A 131 12.21 4.70 1.49
C LEU A 131 13.43 4.57 0.57
N THR A 132 13.51 3.48 -0.19
CA THR A 132 14.61 3.26 -1.16
C THR A 132 14.62 4.32 -2.26
N THR A 133 13.45 4.75 -2.75
CA THR A 133 13.36 5.83 -3.75
C THR A 133 13.78 7.18 -3.16
N ILE A 134 13.37 7.51 -1.92
CA ILE A 134 13.83 8.74 -1.25
C ILE A 134 15.35 8.72 -1.06
N GLU A 135 15.91 7.59 -0.62
CA GLU A 135 17.35 7.43 -0.46
C GLU A 135 18.08 7.68 -1.78
N GLU A 136 17.62 7.04 -2.87
CA GLU A 136 18.23 7.19 -4.19
C GLU A 136 18.20 8.65 -4.67
N VAL A 137 17.05 9.32 -4.57
CA VAL A 137 16.91 10.72 -4.98
C VAL A 137 17.77 11.63 -4.10
N ALA A 138 17.84 11.38 -2.79
CA ALA A 138 18.70 12.13 -1.88
C ALA A 138 20.19 11.95 -2.23
N ARG A 139 20.66 10.72 -2.51
CA ARG A 139 22.04 10.44 -2.94
C ARG A 139 22.36 11.09 -4.29
N ASN A 140 21.42 11.10 -5.22
CA ASN A 140 21.56 11.83 -6.49
C ASN A 140 21.68 13.34 -6.26
N GLY A 141 20.91 13.87 -5.30
CA GLY A 141 21.03 15.25 -4.82
C GLY A 141 22.39 15.57 -4.22
N VAL A 142 22.94 14.67 -3.38
CA VAL A 142 24.31 14.80 -2.82
C VAL A 142 25.33 14.87 -3.96
N GLY A 143 25.23 13.98 -4.94
CA GLY A 143 26.09 13.98 -6.12
C GLY A 143 26.01 15.29 -6.90
N GLU A 144 24.82 15.87 -7.00
CA GLU A 144 24.61 17.16 -7.66
C GLU A 144 25.15 18.35 -6.84
N ALA A 145 24.94 18.36 -5.51
CA ALA A 145 25.54 19.34 -4.62
C ALA A 145 27.06 19.37 -4.77
N TRP A 146 27.68 18.19 -4.82
CA TRP A 146 29.11 18.03 -5.01
C TRP A 146 29.58 18.54 -6.38
N ARG A 147 28.82 18.28 -7.45
CA ARG A 147 29.12 18.81 -8.80
C ARG A 147 29.04 20.33 -8.87
N ARG A 148 28.12 20.95 -8.13
CA ARG A 148 27.95 22.40 -8.07
C ARG A 148 28.98 23.09 -7.19
N SER A 149 29.48 22.40 -6.17
CA SER A 149 30.47 22.94 -5.26
C SER A 149 31.78 23.26 -5.99
N PRO A 150 32.19 24.54 -6.11
CA PRO A 150 33.41 24.91 -6.80
C PRO A 150 34.58 24.51 -5.91
N MET A 151 35.10 23.30 -6.13
CA MET A 151 36.07 22.62 -5.27
C MET A 151 37.39 23.38 -4.98
N ARG A 152 37.61 24.62 -5.49
CA ARG A 152 38.93 25.27 -5.45
C ARG A 152 39.03 26.79 -5.35
N ARG A 153 37.98 27.63 -5.37
CA ARG A 153 38.20 29.10 -5.39
C ARG A 153 37.10 29.89 -4.68
N ASN A 154 37.48 30.45 -3.54
CA ASN A 154 36.82 31.50 -2.75
C ASN A 154 35.97 31.00 -1.57
N ILE A 155 36.10 31.77 -0.49
CA ILE A 155 35.83 31.44 0.92
C ILE A 155 34.34 31.49 1.28
N ASP A 156 33.46 31.75 0.30
CA ASP A 156 32.02 31.91 0.51
C ASP A 156 31.19 30.69 0.03
N SER A 157 31.82 29.52 -0.14
CA SER A 157 31.20 28.30 -0.69
C SER A 157 30.33 27.49 0.29
N ASP A 158 29.88 28.10 1.38
CA ASP A 158 29.14 27.41 2.46
C ASP A 158 27.71 27.01 2.03
N GLU A 159 27.10 27.73 1.06
CA GLU A 159 25.71 27.50 0.64
C GLU A 159 25.45 26.07 0.15
N TYR A 160 26.38 25.47 -0.60
CA TYR A 160 26.23 24.09 -1.10
C TYR A 160 26.71 23.04 -0.10
N LEU A 161 27.48 23.44 0.91
CA LEU A 161 27.94 22.52 1.95
C LEU A 161 26.77 22.12 2.86
N ASP A 162 25.93 23.07 3.24
CA ASP A 162 24.73 22.82 4.02
C ASP A 162 23.75 21.90 3.27
N GLU A 163 23.49 22.19 1.98
CA GLU A 163 22.62 21.34 1.15
C GLU A 163 23.18 19.93 0.97
N TYR A 164 24.51 19.79 0.81
CA TYR A 164 25.19 18.50 0.76
C TYR A 164 25.01 17.72 2.06
N LEU A 165 25.20 18.37 3.21
CA LEU A 165 25.05 17.75 4.53
C LEU A 165 23.60 17.37 4.78
N ASP A 166 22.64 18.22 4.45
CA ASP A 166 21.21 17.96 4.65
C ASP A 166 20.74 16.77 3.80
N LEU A 167 21.09 16.73 2.52
CA LEU A 167 20.76 15.60 1.64
C LEU A 167 21.46 14.31 2.08
N GLY A 168 22.72 14.40 2.53
CA GLY A 168 23.47 13.27 3.07
C GLY A 168 22.83 12.70 4.34
N ASN A 169 22.54 13.56 5.31
CA ASN A 169 21.87 13.20 6.56
C ASN A 169 20.49 12.59 6.30
N LEU A 170 19.73 13.14 5.34
CA LEU A 170 18.43 12.60 4.95
C LEU A 170 18.58 11.21 4.30
N ALA A 171 19.52 11.03 3.38
CA ALA A 171 19.81 9.75 2.75
C ALA A 171 20.16 8.68 3.79
N ASP A 172 21.07 8.99 4.72
CA ASP A 172 21.51 8.04 5.75
C ASP A 172 20.37 7.71 6.73
N LYS A 173 19.57 8.71 7.13
CA LYS A 173 18.38 8.49 7.95
C LYS A 173 17.40 7.54 7.27
N VAL A 174 17.13 7.75 5.99
CA VAL A 174 16.18 6.94 5.22
C VAL A 174 16.72 5.54 4.96
N ALA A 175 18.02 5.40 4.69
CA ALA A 175 18.70 4.11 4.55
C ALA A 175 18.59 3.27 5.82
N ASN A 176 18.71 3.88 7.01
CA ASN A 176 18.53 3.19 8.29
C ASN A 176 17.08 2.68 8.47
N LEU A 177 16.09 3.49 8.08
CA LEU A 177 14.68 3.09 8.11
C LEU A 177 14.40 1.94 7.13
N ALA A 178 14.94 2.03 5.91
CA ALA A 178 14.82 0.99 4.90
C ALA A 178 15.46 -0.32 5.37
N SER A 179 16.65 -0.24 5.97
CA SER A 179 17.39 -1.39 6.51
C SER A 179 16.60 -2.08 7.62
N ALA A 180 16.01 -1.31 8.54
CA ALA A 180 15.18 -1.88 9.60
C ALA A 180 13.89 -2.54 9.07
N LEU A 181 13.28 -1.99 8.02
CA LEU A 181 12.12 -2.61 7.40
C LEU A 181 12.49 -3.88 6.62
N ASN A 182 13.64 -3.86 5.95
CA ASN A 182 14.18 -4.99 5.23
C ASN A 182 14.59 -6.12 6.19
N GLU A 183 15.16 -5.81 7.35
CA GLU A 183 15.41 -6.78 8.42
C GLU A 183 14.13 -7.52 8.80
N LEU A 184 13.02 -6.81 9.05
CA LEU A 184 11.75 -7.45 9.39
C LEU A 184 11.28 -8.44 8.30
N LEU A 185 11.43 -8.08 7.03
CA LEU A 185 11.10 -8.97 5.91
C LEU A 185 12.05 -10.16 5.80
N LEU A 186 13.35 -9.95 6.05
CA LEU A 186 14.35 -11.03 6.05
C LEU A 186 14.09 -12.02 7.19
N LEU A 187 13.84 -11.53 8.40
CA LEU A 187 13.50 -12.37 9.56
C LEU A 187 12.19 -13.14 9.32
N TRP A 188 11.19 -12.51 8.69
CA TRP A 188 9.97 -13.18 8.28
C TRP A 188 10.25 -14.36 7.33
N ASN A 189 11.07 -14.11 6.31
CA ASN A 189 11.44 -15.12 5.31
C ASN A 189 12.36 -16.21 5.87
N ALA A 190 13.12 -15.93 6.93
CA ALA A 190 13.99 -16.89 7.61
C ALA A 190 13.18 -17.96 8.38
N GLY A 191 11.91 -17.69 8.70
CA GLY A 191 10.99 -18.64 9.29
C GLY A 191 10.65 -18.38 10.75
N ALA A 192 9.97 -19.34 11.37
CA ALA A 192 9.24 -19.13 12.61
C ALA A 192 10.13 -18.84 13.83
N GLY A 193 9.83 -17.74 14.51
CA GLY A 193 10.28 -17.35 15.83
C GLY A 193 11.30 -16.22 15.85
N TYR A 194 11.93 -15.89 14.73
CA TYR A 194 13.03 -14.91 14.70
C TYR A 194 12.55 -13.48 14.98
N ILE A 195 11.41 -13.09 14.40
CA ILE A 195 10.86 -11.74 14.63
C ILE A 195 10.43 -11.61 16.08
N LYS A 196 9.74 -12.62 16.61
CA LYS A 196 9.27 -12.61 17.99
C LYS A 196 10.42 -12.58 18.98
N SER A 197 11.43 -13.43 18.81
CA SER A 197 12.63 -13.44 19.66
C SER A 197 13.32 -12.08 19.62
N GLY A 198 13.60 -11.55 18.41
CA GLY A 198 14.28 -10.25 18.29
C GLY A 198 13.47 -9.10 18.89
N TYR A 199 12.14 -9.15 18.75
CA TYR A 199 11.25 -8.16 19.36
C TYR A 199 11.29 -8.21 20.90
N ASP A 200 11.16 -9.41 21.48
CA ASP A 200 11.16 -9.65 22.93
C ASP A 200 12.53 -9.33 23.56
N ASP A 201 13.62 -9.65 22.85
CA ASP A 201 15.00 -9.40 23.28
C ASP A 201 15.47 -7.95 23.06
N GLY A 202 14.69 -7.14 22.33
CA GLY A 202 15.03 -5.75 22.03
C GLY A 202 16.15 -5.59 21.00
N THR A 203 16.35 -6.58 20.12
CA THR A 203 17.49 -6.63 19.18
C THR A 203 17.14 -6.25 17.74
N LEU A 204 15.89 -5.86 17.46
CA LEU A 204 15.51 -5.41 16.11
C LEU A 204 16.14 -4.03 15.82
N LEU A 205 16.62 -3.82 14.60
CA LEU A 205 17.31 -2.58 14.21
C LEU A 205 16.48 -1.34 14.54
N TRP A 206 15.17 -1.35 14.25
CA TRP A 206 14.31 -0.21 14.50
C TRP A 206 14.18 0.17 15.98
N GLN A 207 14.45 -0.74 16.92
CA GLN A 207 14.40 -0.46 18.36
C GLN A 207 15.59 0.41 18.82
N SER A 208 16.64 0.49 17.99
CA SER A 208 17.85 1.31 18.20
C SER A 208 17.87 2.62 17.42
N LEU A 209 16.89 2.87 16.55
CA LEU A 209 16.76 4.07 15.72
C LEU A 209 16.19 5.29 16.46
#